data_AF-A0A7S3QDY8-F1
#
_entry.id   AF-A0A7S3QDY8-F1
#
_cell.length_a   1.000
_cell.length_b   1.000
_cell.length_c   1.000
_cell.angle_alpha   90.00
_cell.angle_beta   90.00
_cell.angle_gamma   90.00
#
_symmetry.space_group_name_H-M   'P 1'
#
loop_
_entity.id
_entity.type
_entity.pdbx_description
1 polymer ?
#
loop_
_entity_poly.entity_id
_entity_poly.type
_entity_poly.pdbx_seq_one_letter_code
_entity_poly.pdbx_strand_id
1 'polypeptide(L)'
;PESSEPYRFCSSWRTLLSVYTMLLGEVDESDFESSSAATFLFVVFVFLVVILLANVLIALVTDSYGVIRNERAAIVFWSNRLNFIVEMNVIKSGVLRDRKKEQDRDKDIGGNGDSVSAGAGSGSGSGTGNGNSNSPLTTASNTAVKIDRATFLWKSVLDVFDKDLNQMEFRSLAFVCLTIIRIFIIFVAIPLWVGLGLLCFGALWPHQWRMKLLEQKITQQSNPTRVEKRHRQLQQLNELKNDIADIRTEVTSKLAENQAMMNQMKTDLMLVQTEMTTELRDIQDLMDILYDLHKV
;
A
#
# COMPACT_ATOMS: atom_id res chain seq x y z
N PRO A 1 -1.93 -4.50 -69.59
CA PRO A 1 -3.11 -4.78 -68.74
C PRO A 1 -2.85 -4.27 -67.31
N GLU A 2 -3.08 -2.97 -67.13
CA GLU A 2 -3.17 -2.33 -65.82
C GLU A 2 -4.32 -3.01 -65.06
N SER A 3 -3.96 -3.82 -64.08
CA SER A 3 -4.91 -4.31 -63.08
C SER A 3 -5.35 -3.09 -62.28
N SER A 4 -6.55 -2.60 -62.57
CA SER A 4 -7.28 -1.65 -61.72
C SER A 4 -7.40 -2.26 -60.33
N GLU A 5 -6.46 -1.93 -59.44
CA GLU A 5 -6.57 -2.31 -58.04
C GLU A 5 -7.87 -1.72 -57.50
N PRO A 6 -8.80 -2.56 -57.00
CA PRO A 6 -10.09 -2.09 -56.56
C PRO A 6 -9.89 -1.12 -55.40
N TYR A 7 -10.38 0.11 -55.57
CA TYR A 7 -10.37 1.21 -54.60
C TYR A 7 -10.46 0.67 -53.15
N ARG A 8 -9.36 0.79 -52.37
CA ARG A 8 -9.21 0.19 -51.02
C ARG A 8 -10.33 0.58 -50.04
N PHE A 9 -11.06 1.67 -50.31
CA PHE A 9 -12.08 2.25 -49.43
C PHE A 9 -13.54 1.87 -49.76
N CYS A 10 -13.80 0.98 -50.74
CA CYS A 10 -15.18 0.65 -51.13
C CYS A 10 -15.94 -0.27 -50.16
N SER A 11 -15.28 -0.85 -49.16
CA SER A 11 -15.93 -1.72 -48.16
C SER A 11 -15.77 -1.13 -46.76
N SER A 12 -16.88 -0.96 -46.05
CA SER A 12 -16.91 -0.37 -44.70
C SER A 12 -15.97 -1.07 -43.72
N TRP A 13 -15.83 -2.40 -43.81
CA TRP A 13 -14.93 -3.18 -42.97
C TRP A 13 -13.45 -2.89 -43.28
N ARG A 14 -13.12 -2.74 -44.57
CA ARG A 14 -11.75 -2.40 -44.99
C ARG A 14 -11.39 -0.97 -44.61
N THR A 15 -12.33 -0.03 -44.76
CA THR A 15 -12.15 1.35 -44.30
C THR A 15 -11.94 1.40 -42.79
N LEU A 16 -12.68 0.59 -42.02
CA LEU A 16 -12.49 0.49 -40.57
C LEU A 16 -11.13 -0.08 -40.18
N LEU A 17 -10.71 -1.18 -40.81
CA LEU A 17 -9.37 -1.74 -40.60
C LEU A 17 -8.25 -0.78 -41.01
N SER A 18 -8.47 -0.02 -42.09
CA SER A 18 -7.53 1.00 -42.56
C SER A 18 -7.41 2.16 -41.55
N VAL A 19 -8.51 2.65 -41.00
CA VAL A 19 -8.49 3.66 -39.93
C VAL A 19 -7.86 3.12 -38.64
N TYR A 20 -8.08 1.84 -38.32
CA TYR A 20 -7.47 1.19 -37.17
C TYR A 20 -5.95 1.02 -37.32
N THR A 21 -5.47 0.60 -38.49
CA THR A 21 -4.04 0.52 -38.80
C THR A 21 -3.39 1.91 -38.85
N MET A 22 -4.11 2.93 -39.35
CA MET A 22 -3.73 4.34 -39.19
C MET A 22 -3.57 4.76 -37.73
N LEU A 23 -4.45 4.28 -36.84
CA LEU A 23 -4.38 4.57 -35.40
C LEU A 23 -3.19 3.87 -34.72
N LEU A 24 -2.78 2.70 -35.23
CA LEU A 24 -1.59 1.98 -34.77
C LEU A 24 -0.27 2.57 -35.30
N GLY A 25 -0.33 3.48 -36.27
CA GLY A 25 0.85 4.09 -36.90
C GLY A 25 1.47 3.24 -38.02
N GLU A 26 0.81 2.16 -38.44
CA GLU A 26 1.23 1.34 -39.58
C GLU A 26 0.64 1.90 -40.88
N VAL A 27 1.09 3.10 -41.27
CA VAL A 27 0.67 3.77 -42.51
C VAL A 27 1.84 3.86 -43.46
N ASP A 28 1.59 3.45 -44.71
CA ASP A 28 2.51 3.67 -45.82
C ASP A 28 2.32 5.08 -46.37
N GLU A 29 3.39 5.89 -46.40
CA GLU A 29 3.32 7.29 -46.85
C GLU A 29 2.91 7.41 -48.33
N SER A 30 3.20 6.38 -49.13
CA SER A 30 2.88 6.34 -50.56
C SER A 30 1.38 6.42 -50.87
N ASP A 31 0.52 6.04 -49.93
CA ASP A 31 -0.94 6.01 -50.14
C ASP A 31 -1.55 7.43 -50.19
N PHE A 32 -0.81 8.48 -49.78
CA PHE A 32 -1.33 9.85 -49.64
C PHE A 32 -0.64 10.89 -50.52
N GLU A 33 0.40 10.53 -51.28
CA GLU A 33 1.17 11.47 -52.11
C GLU A 33 0.31 12.22 -53.14
N SER A 34 -0.79 11.61 -53.59
CA SER A 34 -1.66 12.18 -54.61
C SER A 34 -2.52 13.36 -54.13
N SER A 35 -2.69 13.55 -52.81
CA SER A 35 -3.58 14.59 -52.26
C SER A 35 -3.04 15.21 -50.97
N SER A 36 -2.64 16.48 -51.06
CA SER A 36 -2.23 17.27 -49.89
C SER A 36 -3.34 17.42 -48.85
N ALA A 37 -4.61 17.42 -49.28
CA ALA A 37 -5.75 17.51 -48.37
C ALA A 37 -5.90 16.24 -47.52
N ALA A 38 -5.67 15.06 -48.11
CA ALA A 38 -5.72 13.79 -47.40
C ALA A 38 -4.59 13.67 -46.37
N THR A 39 -3.38 14.09 -46.75
CA THR A 39 -2.22 14.15 -45.84
C THR A 39 -2.50 15.07 -44.64
N PHE A 40 -3.06 16.26 -44.89
CA PHE A 40 -3.41 17.20 -43.81
C PHE A 40 -4.47 16.62 -42.86
N LEU A 41 -5.55 16.02 -43.39
CA LEU A 41 -6.58 15.37 -42.58
C LEU A 41 -6.02 14.21 -41.76
N PHE A 42 -5.07 13.45 -42.32
CA PHE A 42 -4.37 12.39 -41.60
C PHE A 42 -3.56 12.93 -40.41
N VAL A 43 -2.76 13.98 -40.62
CA VAL A 43 -1.99 14.63 -39.54
C VAL A 43 -2.90 15.14 -38.43
N VAL A 44 -4.01 15.80 -38.78
CA VAL A 44 -5.01 16.28 -37.81
C VAL A 44 -5.67 15.12 -37.07
N PHE A 45 -6.03 14.05 -37.77
CA PHE A 45 -6.63 12.85 -37.18
C PHE A 45 -5.69 12.17 -36.18
N VAL A 46 -4.44 11.92 -36.56
CA VAL A 46 -3.43 11.31 -35.68
C VAL A 46 -3.18 12.19 -34.45
N PHE A 47 -3.05 13.50 -34.63
CA PHE A 47 -2.85 14.43 -33.53
C PHE A 47 -4.03 14.44 -32.55
N LEU A 48 -5.26 14.46 -33.07
CA LEU A 48 -6.48 14.42 -32.27
C LEU A 48 -6.57 13.11 -31.46
N VAL A 49 -6.35 11.97 -32.12
CA VAL A 49 -6.40 10.65 -31.47
C VAL A 49 -5.35 10.52 -30.38
N VAL A 50 -4.10 10.93 -30.65
CA VAL A 50 -3.00 10.87 -29.66
C VAL A 50 -3.32 11.73 -28.44
N ILE A 51 -3.83 12.95 -28.65
CA ILE A 51 -4.19 13.84 -27.53
C ILE A 51 -5.36 13.29 -26.73
N LEU A 52 -6.41 12.80 -27.39
CA LEU A 52 -7.56 12.22 -26.69
C LEU A 52 -7.14 10.98 -25.89
N LEU A 53 -6.39 10.06 -26.50
CA LEU A 53 -5.93 8.85 -25.82
C LEU A 53 -4.98 9.17 -24.66
N ALA A 54 -4.07 10.13 -24.84
CA ALA A 54 -3.16 10.56 -23.77
C ALA A 54 -3.92 11.19 -22.60
N ASN A 55 -4.89 12.06 -22.86
CA ASN A 55 -5.69 12.71 -21.82
C ASN A 55 -6.53 11.70 -21.04
N VAL A 56 -7.17 10.75 -21.73
CA VAL A 56 -7.94 9.67 -21.10
C VAL A 56 -7.04 8.74 -20.30
N LEU A 57 -5.87 8.37 -20.82
CA LEU A 57 -4.92 7.49 -20.13
C LEU A 57 -4.38 8.16 -18.87
N ILE A 58 -4.02 9.44 -18.93
CA ILE A 58 -3.58 10.19 -17.74
C ILE A 58 -4.72 10.23 -16.72
N ALA A 59 -5.95 10.55 -17.13
CA ALA A 59 -7.10 10.57 -16.22
C ALA A 59 -7.29 9.21 -15.51
N LEU A 60 -7.30 8.11 -16.26
CA LEU A 60 -7.48 6.76 -15.71
C LEU A 60 -6.32 6.33 -14.81
N VAL A 61 -5.07 6.59 -15.21
CA VAL A 61 -3.89 6.25 -14.41
C VAL A 61 -3.85 7.09 -13.13
N THR A 62 -4.16 8.38 -13.20
CA THR A 62 -4.20 9.25 -12.01
C THR A 62 -5.29 8.84 -11.03
N ASP A 63 -6.48 8.47 -11.52
CA ASP A 63 -7.59 8.00 -10.69
C ASP A 63 -7.26 6.65 -10.02
N SER A 64 -6.80 5.68 -10.81
CA SER A 64 -6.37 4.38 -10.27
C SER A 64 -5.20 4.49 -9.30
N TYR A 65 -4.24 5.39 -9.56
CA TYR A 65 -3.13 5.64 -8.64
C TYR A 65 -3.58 6.33 -7.34
N GLY A 66 -4.56 7.24 -7.42
CA GLY A 66 -5.17 7.88 -6.25
C GLY A 66 -5.83 6.86 -5.31
N VAL A 67 -6.64 5.96 -5.87
CA VAL A 67 -7.34 4.92 -5.10
C VAL A 67 -6.36 3.90 -4.52
N ILE A 68 -5.35 3.47 -5.29
CA ILE A 68 -4.37 2.48 -4.82
C ILE A 68 -3.50 3.05 -3.69
N ARG A 69 -3.10 4.33 -3.79
CA ARG A 69 -2.18 4.93 -2.81
C ARG A 69 -2.85 5.29 -1.49
N ASN A 70 -4.11 5.73 -1.51
CA ASN A 70 -4.76 6.29 -0.32
C ASN A 70 -5.47 5.26 0.55
N GLU A 71 -6.03 4.18 0.00
CA GLU A 71 -6.83 3.25 0.81
C GLU A 71 -6.29 1.81 0.85
N ARG A 72 -5.70 1.32 -0.24
CA ARG A 72 -5.40 -0.13 -0.35
C ARG A 72 -3.94 -0.50 -0.19
N ALA A 73 -2.99 0.35 -0.56
CA ALA A 73 -1.56 0.02 -0.46
C ALA A 73 -1.11 -0.22 0.99
N ALA A 74 -1.57 0.61 1.94
CA ALA A 74 -1.25 0.43 3.36
C ALA A 74 -1.90 -0.85 3.92
N ILE A 75 -3.17 -1.11 3.60
CA ILE A 75 -3.89 -2.30 4.08
C ILE A 75 -3.25 -3.57 3.52
N VAL A 76 -2.91 -3.62 2.22
CA VAL A 76 -2.25 -4.79 1.60
C VAL A 76 -0.84 -4.99 2.14
N PHE A 77 -0.11 -3.90 2.39
CA PHE A 77 1.22 -3.97 3.00
C PHE A 77 1.16 -4.53 4.43
N TRP A 78 0.24 -4.02 5.25
CA TRP A 78 0.07 -4.47 6.63
C TRP A 78 -0.58 -5.86 6.72
N SER A 79 -1.50 -6.22 5.83
CA SER A 79 -2.10 -7.56 5.81
C SER A 79 -1.07 -8.62 5.45
N ASN A 80 -0.18 -8.37 4.47
CA ASN A 80 0.92 -9.28 4.15
C ASN A 80 1.90 -9.42 5.32
N ARG A 81 2.24 -8.31 5.99
CA ARG A 81 3.10 -8.36 7.20
C ARG A 81 2.44 -9.12 8.36
N LEU A 82 1.15 -8.89 8.61
CA LEU A 82 0.41 -9.59 9.67
C LEU A 82 0.29 -11.08 9.35
N ASN A 83 -0.01 -11.44 8.11
CA ASN A 83 -0.09 -12.84 7.69
C ASN A 83 1.23 -13.57 7.91
N PHE A 84 2.36 -12.93 7.59
CA PHE A 84 3.69 -13.48 7.85
C PHE A 84 3.96 -13.67 9.36
N ILE A 85 3.56 -12.71 10.20
CA ILE A 85 3.73 -12.82 11.66
C ILE A 85 2.87 -13.97 12.22
N VAL A 86 1.63 -14.12 11.75
CA VAL A 86 0.73 -15.20 12.17
C VAL A 86 1.30 -16.55 11.77
N GLU A 87 1.74 -16.70 10.53
CA GLU A 87 2.35 -17.94 10.02
C GLU A 87 3.61 -18.31 10.82
N MET A 88 4.46 -17.32 11.13
CA MET A 88 5.65 -17.54 11.96
C MET A 88 5.30 -17.90 13.41
N ASN A 89 4.20 -17.38 13.96
CA ASN A 89 3.74 -17.72 15.30
C ASN A 89 3.13 -19.14 15.36
N VAL A 90 2.43 -19.55 14.29
CA VAL A 90 1.93 -20.93 14.14
C VAL A 90 3.11 -21.91 14.07
N ILE A 91 4.18 -21.59 13.33
CA ILE A 91 5.38 -22.42 13.28
C ILE A 91 6.08 -22.49 14.66
N LYS A 92 6.24 -21.36 15.36
CA LYS A 92 6.84 -21.34 16.70
C LYS A 92 6.04 -22.17 17.70
N SER A 93 4.71 -22.04 17.71
CA SER A 93 3.85 -22.76 18.65
C SER A 93 3.72 -24.25 18.31
N GLY A 94 3.73 -24.63 17.02
CA GLY A 94 3.78 -26.02 16.58
C GLY A 94 5.05 -26.73 17.04
N VAL A 95 6.21 -26.12 16.78
CA VAL A 95 7.53 -26.68 17.16
C VAL A 95 7.69 -26.82 18.68
N LEU A 96 7.17 -25.86 19.45
CA LEU A 96 7.21 -25.93 20.92
C LEU A 96 6.30 -27.03 21.49
N ARG A 97 5.16 -27.30 20.84
CA ARG A 97 4.23 -28.32 21.30
C ARG A 97 4.73 -29.74 21.03
N ASP A 98 5.44 -29.95 19.93
CA ASP A 98 6.05 -31.25 19.63
C ASP A 98 7.21 -31.55 20.57
N ARG A 99 8.05 -30.56 20.93
CA ARG A 99 9.09 -30.77 21.95
C ARG A 99 8.55 -31.14 23.32
N LYS A 100 7.41 -30.58 23.74
CA LYS A 100 6.84 -30.89 25.06
C LYS A 100 6.28 -32.32 25.11
N LYS A 101 5.68 -32.81 24.02
CA LYS A 101 5.17 -34.19 23.93
C LYS A 101 6.27 -35.25 23.89
N GLU A 102 7.44 -34.94 23.31
CA GLU A 102 8.61 -35.82 23.36
C GLU A 102 9.12 -35.95 24.81
N GLN A 103 9.20 -34.82 25.52
CA GLN A 103 9.73 -34.78 26.88
C GLN A 103 8.81 -35.47 27.92
N ASP A 104 7.49 -35.43 27.73
CA ASP A 104 6.57 -36.14 28.61
C ASP A 104 6.56 -37.66 28.32
N ARG A 105 6.79 -38.10 27.07
CA ARG A 105 6.90 -39.54 26.74
C ARG A 105 8.12 -40.22 27.35
N ASP A 106 9.24 -39.53 27.45
CA ASP A 106 10.43 -40.09 28.11
C ASP A 106 10.27 -40.20 29.63
N LYS A 107 9.31 -39.47 30.23
CA LYS A 107 9.05 -39.51 31.67
C LYS A 107 8.20 -40.71 32.09
N ASP A 108 7.32 -41.20 31.23
CA ASP A 108 6.40 -42.30 31.56
C ASP A 108 7.02 -43.70 31.38
N ILE A 109 8.19 -43.83 30.75
CA ILE A 109 8.90 -45.12 30.64
C ILE A 109 9.67 -45.47 31.93
N GLY A 110 9.79 -44.54 32.88
CA GLY A 110 10.50 -44.76 34.17
C GLY A 110 9.62 -45.10 35.38
N GLY A 111 8.28 -45.09 35.26
CA GLY A 111 7.37 -45.14 36.41
C GLY A 111 6.48 -46.38 36.42
N ASN A 112 6.90 -47.41 37.18
CA ASN A 112 6.10 -48.56 37.55
C ASN A 112 5.05 -48.15 38.62
N GLY A 113 3.79 -48.56 38.46
CA GLY A 113 2.83 -48.70 39.57
C GLY A 113 1.56 -47.84 39.56
N ASP A 114 0.45 -48.48 39.17
CA ASP A 114 -0.92 -48.38 39.70
C ASP A 114 -1.55 -47.01 40.05
N SER A 115 -2.63 -46.65 39.33
CA SER A 115 -3.99 -46.46 39.86
C SER A 115 -4.83 -45.38 39.17
N VAL A 116 -5.92 -45.85 38.55
CA VAL A 116 -7.30 -45.31 38.47
C VAL A 116 -7.56 -43.89 39.00
N SER A 117 -8.08 -42.99 38.15
CA SER A 117 -9.49 -42.52 38.24
C SER A 117 -9.78 -41.33 37.30
N ALA A 118 -11.03 -41.28 36.86
CA ALA A 118 -11.61 -40.32 35.93
C ALA A 118 -12.05 -39.03 36.62
N GLY A 119 -12.01 -37.90 35.90
CA GLY A 119 -12.62 -36.65 36.37
C GLY A 119 -12.63 -35.56 35.30
N ALA A 120 -13.79 -35.36 34.67
CA ALA A 120 -14.07 -34.31 33.70
C ALA A 120 -14.43 -32.98 34.40
N GLY A 121 -14.00 -31.85 33.84
CA GLY A 121 -14.38 -30.51 34.32
C GLY A 121 -14.18 -29.44 33.26
N SER A 122 -15.29 -29.03 32.64
CA SER A 122 -15.41 -27.99 31.61
C SER A 122 -15.83 -26.66 32.25
N GLY A 123 -15.12 -25.57 31.95
CA GLY A 123 -15.50 -24.21 32.37
C GLY A 123 -14.99 -23.16 31.39
N SER A 124 -15.89 -22.68 30.52
CA SER A 124 -15.65 -21.63 29.52
C SER A 124 -16.40 -20.36 29.94
N GLY A 125 -15.67 -19.27 30.16
CA GLY A 125 -16.20 -17.95 30.49
C GLY A 125 -15.81 -16.94 29.42
N SER A 126 -16.80 -16.45 28.66
CA SER A 126 -16.68 -15.47 27.57
C SER A 126 -17.25 -14.13 28.04
N GLY A 127 -16.39 -13.12 28.19
CA GLY A 127 -16.77 -11.74 28.52
C GLY A 127 -16.69 -10.81 27.30
N THR A 128 -17.82 -10.20 26.96
CA THR A 128 -18.02 -9.20 25.89
C THR A 128 -17.68 -7.79 26.39
N GLY A 129 -16.78 -7.08 25.71
CA GLY A 129 -16.44 -5.67 25.97
C GLY A 129 -16.96 -4.75 24.86
N ASN A 130 -17.86 -3.83 25.22
CA ASN A 130 -18.48 -2.82 24.37
C ASN A 130 -17.71 -1.50 24.50
N GLY A 131 -17.19 -0.95 23.40
CA GLY A 131 -16.40 0.29 23.37
C GLY A 131 -16.98 1.30 22.40
N ASN A 132 -17.66 2.32 22.94
CA ASN A 132 -18.29 3.42 22.23
C ASN A 132 -17.39 4.66 22.36
N SER A 133 -16.90 5.21 21.25
CA SER A 133 -16.09 6.44 21.26
C SER A 133 -16.60 7.43 20.22
N ASN A 134 -17.42 8.38 20.68
CA ASN A 134 -17.71 9.62 19.98
C ASN A 134 -16.55 10.60 20.18
N SER A 135 -16.12 11.25 19.10
CA SER A 135 -15.29 12.45 19.17
C SER A 135 -15.83 13.45 18.15
N PRO A 136 -16.34 14.61 18.57
CA PRO A 136 -16.49 15.76 17.69
C PRO A 136 -15.27 16.68 17.86
N LEU A 137 -15.07 17.54 16.86
CA LEU A 137 -14.42 18.87 16.92
C LEU A 137 -13.20 19.01 16.00
N THR A 138 -13.35 19.88 15.00
CA THR A 138 -12.38 20.91 14.59
C THR A 138 -13.13 21.83 13.61
N THR A 139 -13.67 22.96 14.08
CA THR A 139 -13.04 24.30 14.13
C THR A 139 -12.56 24.78 12.76
N ALA A 140 -13.48 25.42 12.01
CA ALA A 140 -13.22 26.08 10.74
C ALA A 140 -12.40 27.37 10.94
N SER A 141 -11.18 27.39 10.39
CA SER A 141 -10.31 28.57 10.35
C SER A 141 -10.66 29.46 9.16
N ASN A 142 -11.14 30.68 9.44
CA ASN A 142 -11.30 31.76 8.47
C ASN A 142 -9.92 32.31 8.07
N THR A 143 -9.36 31.80 6.98
CA THR A 143 -8.26 32.47 6.27
C THR A 143 -8.85 33.20 5.07
N ALA A 144 -8.78 34.53 5.10
CA ALA A 144 -9.13 35.38 3.98
C ALA A 144 -8.07 35.21 2.88
N VAL A 145 -8.27 34.19 2.06
CA VAL A 145 -7.48 33.93 0.86
C VAL A 145 -7.69 35.10 -0.10
N LYS A 146 -6.61 35.79 -0.49
CA LYS A 146 -6.61 36.66 -1.67
C LYS A 146 -6.87 35.75 -2.88
N ILE A 147 -8.13 35.68 -3.28
CA ILE A 147 -8.54 34.91 -4.47
C ILE A 147 -7.98 35.65 -5.68
N ASP A 148 -7.04 35.02 -6.38
CA ASP A 148 -6.47 35.55 -7.60
C ASP A 148 -7.58 35.76 -8.64
N ARG A 149 -7.58 36.92 -9.28
CA ARG A 149 -8.51 37.23 -10.38
C ARG A 149 -8.47 36.16 -11.49
N ALA A 150 -7.31 35.50 -11.64
CA ALA A 150 -7.13 34.38 -12.56
C ALA A 150 -8.00 33.16 -12.20
N THR A 151 -8.11 32.81 -10.92
CA THR A 151 -8.96 31.71 -10.46
C THR A 151 -10.44 32.04 -10.62
N PHE A 152 -10.84 33.30 -10.44
CA PHE A 152 -12.23 33.73 -10.69
C PHE A 152 -12.59 33.61 -12.18
N LEU A 153 -11.72 34.10 -13.08
CA LEU A 153 -11.92 33.98 -14.52
C LEU A 153 -11.96 32.51 -14.98
N TRP A 154 -11.07 31.67 -14.45
CA TRP A 154 -11.07 30.24 -14.76
C TRP A 154 -12.33 29.54 -14.29
N LYS A 155 -12.84 29.92 -13.11
CA LYS A 155 -14.09 29.38 -12.56
C LYS A 155 -15.28 29.80 -13.40
N SER A 156 -15.33 31.03 -13.91
CA SER A 156 -16.36 31.46 -14.86
C SER A 156 -16.30 30.70 -16.19
N VAL A 157 -15.10 30.39 -16.69
CA VAL A 157 -14.94 29.56 -17.90
C VAL A 157 -15.41 28.13 -17.63
N LEU A 158 -15.01 27.51 -16.52
CA LEU A 158 -15.44 26.16 -16.14
C LEU A 158 -16.95 26.09 -15.89
N ASP A 159 -17.54 27.09 -15.22
CA ASP A 159 -18.99 27.18 -14.99
C ASP A 159 -19.78 27.27 -16.30
N VAL A 160 -19.19 27.87 -17.34
CA VAL A 160 -19.74 27.85 -18.71
C VAL A 160 -19.68 26.47 -19.36
N PHE A 161 -18.83 25.55 -18.90
CA PHE A 161 -18.80 24.14 -19.34
C PHE A 161 -19.67 23.22 -18.46
N ASP A 162 -19.75 23.51 -17.16
CA ASP A 162 -20.33 22.64 -16.13
C ASP A 162 -21.85 22.80 -15.97
N LYS A 163 -22.42 23.96 -16.34
CA LYS A 163 -23.87 24.18 -16.22
C LYS A 163 -24.66 23.26 -17.16
N ASP A 164 -25.29 22.27 -16.54
CA ASP A 164 -26.40 21.40 -16.95
C ASP A 164 -26.91 21.59 -18.38
N LEU A 165 -26.19 20.97 -19.32
CA LEU A 165 -26.66 20.67 -20.68
C LEU A 165 -27.90 19.76 -20.70
N ASN A 166 -28.20 19.08 -19.59
CA ASN A 166 -29.21 18.02 -19.56
C ASN A 166 -30.62 18.54 -19.24
N GLN A 167 -30.80 19.81 -18.87
CA GLN A 167 -32.11 20.37 -18.52
C GLN A 167 -32.68 21.40 -19.52
N MET A 168 -31.91 21.87 -20.50
CA MET A 168 -32.45 22.79 -21.51
C MET A 168 -33.07 22.01 -22.67
N GLU A 169 -34.32 22.33 -23.02
CA GLU A 169 -35.02 21.75 -24.16
C GLU A 169 -34.22 21.94 -25.46
N PHE A 170 -33.94 20.82 -26.14
CA PHE A 170 -33.08 20.69 -27.34
C PHE A 170 -33.42 21.60 -28.54
N ARG A 171 -34.50 22.39 -28.49
CA ARG A 171 -35.01 23.19 -29.62
C ARG A 171 -34.78 24.69 -29.53
N SER A 172 -34.24 25.20 -28.43
CA SER A 172 -33.94 26.65 -28.35
C SER A 172 -32.75 27.00 -29.27
N LEU A 173 -32.91 28.01 -30.12
CA LEU A 173 -31.85 28.53 -30.99
C LEU A 173 -30.61 28.95 -30.16
N ALA A 174 -30.82 29.38 -28.91
CA ALA A 174 -29.76 29.69 -27.97
C ALA A 174 -28.88 28.46 -27.65
N PHE A 175 -29.46 27.26 -27.54
CA PHE A 175 -28.73 26.03 -27.28
C PHE A 175 -27.82 25.65 -28.44
N VAL A 176 -28.32 25.74 -29.68
CA VAL A 176 -27.53 25.48 -30.88
C VAL A 176 -26.37 26.47 -31.01
N CYS A 177 -26.64 27.75 -30.78
CA CYS A 177 -25.61 28.79 -30.80
C CYS A 177 -24.52 28.54 -29.73
N LEU A 178 -24.91 28.25 -28.48
CA LEU A 178 -23.97 27.92 -27.40
C LEU A 178 -23.16 26.65 -27.67
N THR A 179 -23.78 25.65 -28.27
CA THR A 179 -23.12 24.40 -28.66
C THR A 179 -22.05 24.65 -29.73
N ILE A 180 -22.35 25.46 -30.76
CA ILE A 180 -21.38 25.83 -31.79
C ILE A 180 -20.22 26.63 -31.19
N ILE A 181 -20.49 27.56 -30.28
CA ILE A 181 -19.44 28.33 -29.58
C ILE A 181 -18.54 27.41 -28.75
N ARG A 182 -19.10 26.43 -28.03
CA ARG A 182 -18.28 25.46 -27.27
C ARG A 182 -17.42 24.61 -28.18
N ILE A 183 -17.98 24.12 -29.29
CA ILE A 183 -17.21 23.38 -30.31
C ILE A 183 -16.07 24.28 -30.82
N PHE A 184 -16.34 25.53 -31.17
CA PHE A 184 -15.31 26.47 -31.62
C PHE A 184 -14.22 26.68 -30.56
N ILE A 185 -14.57 26.87 -29.29
CA ILE A 185 -13.58 27.02 -28.20
C ILE A 185 -12.74 25.75 -28.05
N ILE A 186 -13.35 24.57 -28.10
CA ILE A 186 -12.65 23.28 -27.95
C ILE A 186 -11.70 23.03 -29.13
N PHE A 187 -12.14 23.29 -30.35
CA PHE A 187 -11.36 22.98 -31.56
C PHE A 187 -10.36 24.07 -31.95
N VAL A 188 -10.62 25.33 -31.60
CA VAL A 188 -9.79 26.47 -32.02
C VAL A 188 -9.03 27.05 -30.84
N ALA A 189 -9.72 27.40 -29.75
CA ALA A 189 -9.08 28.08 -28.64
C ALA A 189 -8.15 27.18 -27.82
N ILE A 190 -8.53 25.92 -27.55
CA ILE A 190 -7.68 24.99 -26.78
C ILE A 190 -6.38 24.65 -27.56
N PRO A 191 -6.41 24.25 -28.84
CA PRO A 191 -5.18 23.96 -29.58
C PRO A 191 -4.31 25.20 -29.80
N LEU A 192 -4.90 26.37 -30.04
CA LEU A 192 -4.14 27.63 -30.10
C LEU A 192 -3.50 27.97 -28.76
N TRP A 193 -4.22 27.82 -27.65
CA TRP A 193 -3.70 28.09 -26.31
C TRP A 193 -2.61 27.10 -25.91
N VAL A 194 -2.78 25.81 -26.23
CA VAL A 194 -1.74 24.78 -26.00
C VAL A 194 -0.54 25.03 -26.89
N GLY A 195 -0.74 25.37 -28.17
CA GLY A 195 0.34 25.71 -29.10
C GLY A 195 1.11 26.96 -28.67
N LEU A 196 0.40 28.00 -28.23
CA LEU A 196 0.98 29.20 -27.65
C LEU A 196 1.71 28.87 -26.34
N GLY A 197 1.11 28.01 -25.51
CA GLY A 197 1.69 27.50 -24.29
C GLY A 197 2.99 26.73 -24.56
N LEU A 198 3.03 25.88 -25.58
CA LEU A 198 4.19 25.09 -25.99
C LEU A 198 5.29 25.97 -26.61
N LEU A 199 4.92 26.95 -27.44
CA LEU A 199 5.82 27.96 -27.99
C LEU A 199 6.41 28.83 -26.87
N CYS A 200 5.58 29.28 -25.93
CA CYS A 200 6.02 30.02 -24.75
C CYS A 200 6.84 29.14 -23.81
N PHE A 201 6.51 27.86 -23.62
CA PHE A 201 7.32 26.94 -22.79
C PHE A 201 8.70 26.69 -23.42
N GLY A 202 8.74 26.54 -24.74
CA GLY A 202 9.97 26.34 -25.50
C GLY A 202 10.83 27.62 -25.57
N ALA A 203 10.22 28.79 -25.64
CA ALA A 203 10.91 30.08 -25.72
C ALA A 203 11.28 30.67 -24.36
N LEU A 204 10.48 30.44 -23.31
CA LEU A 204 10.64 31.02 -21.98
C LEU A 204 11.42 30.12 -21.02
N TRP A 205 11.83 28.93 -21.45
CA TRP A 205 12.70 28.11 -20.61
C TRP A 205 14.04 28.82 -20.41
N PRO A 206 14.42 29.16 -19.16
CA PRO A 206 15.70 29.76 -18.88
C PRO A 206 16.79 28.84 -19.44
N HIS A 207 17.78 29.41 -20.13
CA HIS A 207 18.85 28.68 -20.83
C HIS A 207 19.41 27.48 -20.04
N GLN A 208 19.51 27.63 -18.72
CA GLN A 208 19.92 26.64 -17.73
C GLN A 208 19.16 25.29 -17.81
N TRP A 209 17.85 25.32 -18.07
CA TRP A 209 16.99 24.13 -18.10
C TRP A 209 17.08 23.40 -19.45
N ARG A 210 17.27 24.16 -20.54
CA ARG A 210 17.46 23.62 -21.89
C ARG A 210 18.71 22.74 -21.99
N MET A 211 19.80 23.14 -21.34
CA MET A 211 21.03 22.34 -21.34
C MET A 211 20.88 21.05 -20.53
N LYS A 212 20.17 21.08 -19.40
CA LYS A 212 19.97 19.89 -18.55
C LYS A 212 19.04 18.83 -19.11
N LEU A 213 18.09 19.20 -19.98
CA LEU A 213 17.14 18.27 -20.60
C LEU A 213 17.63 17.68 -21.93
N LEU A 214 18.55 18.37 -22.62
CA LEU A 214 19.10 17.91 -23.91
C LEU A 214 20.51 17.30 -23.79
N GLU A 215 21.22 17.49 -22.68
CA GLU A 215 22.31 16.58 -22.30
C GLU A 215 21.69 15.26 -21.82
N GLN A 216 21.33 14.39 -22.76
CA GLN A 216 21.29 12.96 -22.45
C GLN A 216 22.70 12.57 -21.99
N LYS A 217 22.85 12.51 -20.68
CA LYS A 217 24.05 12.08 -20.00
C LYS A 217 24.27 10.60 -20.29
N ILE A 218 24.86 10.32 -21.45
CA ILE A 218 25.51 9.04 -21.72
C ILE A 218 26.61 8.92 -20.65
N THR A 219 26.31 8.11 -19.64
CA THR A 219 27.25 7.32 -18.85
C THR A 219 28.56 8.01 -18.48
N GLN A 220 28.54 8.76 -17.37
CA GLN A 220 29.52 8.69 -16.26
C GLN A 220 29.26 9.87 -15.32
N GLN A 221 28.18 9.79 -14.55
CA GLN A 221 28.03 10.63 -13.36
C GLN A 221 28.55 9.85 -12.15
N SER A 222 29.87 9.91 -11.95
CA SER A 222 30.46 9.69 -10.63
C SER A 222 29.93 10.78 -9.69
N ASN A 223 28.74 10.56 -9.13
CA ASN A 223 28.14 11.44 -8.13
C ASN A 223 28.83 11.17 -6.77
N PRO A 224 29.70 12.07 -6.26
CA PRO A 224 30.34 11.90 -4.95
C PRO A 224 29.32 11.85 -3.80
N THR A 225 28.10 12.37 -4.01
CA THR A 225 27.02 12.40 -3.01
C THR A 225 26.41 11.04 -2.69
N ARG A 226 26.53 10.04 -3.59
CA ARG A 226 26.03 8.68 -3.31
C ARG A 226 27.00 7.87 -2.45
N VAL A 227 28.30 8.14 -2.56
CA VAL A 227 29.34 7.49 -1.74
C VAL A 227 29.28 8.00 -0.31
N GLU A 228 29.08 9.31 -0.12
CA GLU A 228 28.93 9.91 1.20
C GLU A 228 27.68 9.38 1.93
N LYS A 229 26.56 9.23 1.21
CA LYS A 229 25.33 8.65 1.79
C LYS A 229 25.53 7.18 2.20
N ARG A 230 26.30 6.40 1.44
CA ARG A 230 26.67 5.03 1.84
C ARG A 230 27.60 5.01 3.05
N HIS A 231 28.53 5.96 3.16
CA HIS A 231 29.42 6.05 4.33
C HIS A 231 28.65 6.36 5.61
N ARG A 232 27.68 7.29 5.55
CA ARG A 232 26.79 7.57 6.70
C ARG A 232 25.94 6.35 7.08
N GLN A 233 25.45 5.60 6.08
CA GLN A 233 24.72 4.36 6.34
C GLN A 233 25.60 3.27 6.97
N LEU A 234 26.88 3.16 6.57
CA LEU A 234 27.82 2.21 7.17
C LEU A 234 28.20 2.60 8.60
N GLN A 235 28.33 3.90 8.89
CA GLN A 235 28.53 4.38 10.26
C GLN A 235 27.32 4.03 11.15
N GLN A 236 26.11 4.28 10.67
CA GLN A 236 24.89 3.91 11.38
C GLN A 236 24.77 2.41 11.62
N LEU A 237 25.19 1.57 10.64
CA LEU A 237 25.20 0.12 10.82
C LEU A 237 26.24 -0.36 11.84
N ASN A 238 27.40 0.29 11.93
CA ASN A 238 28.40 -0.05 12.92
C ASN A 238 27.97 0.35 14.34
N GLU A 239 27.33 1.51 14.49
CA GLU A 239 26.74 1.93 15.76
C GLU A 239 25.65 0.95 16.21
N LEU A 240 24.71 0.63 15.31
CA LEU A 240 23.64 -0.33 15.60
C LEU A 240 24.15 -1.75 15.90
N LYS A 241 25.27 -2.15 15.29
CA LYS A 241 25.92 -3.42 15.60
C LYS A 241 26.50 -3.45 17.01
N ASN A 242 27.05 -2.33 17.49
CA ASN A 242 27.56 -2.21 18.85
C ASN A 242 26.41 -2.24 19.86
N ASP A 243 25.31 -1.53 19.60
CA ASP A 243 24.12 -1.54 20.46
C ASP A 243 23.51 -2.95 20.59
N ILE A 244 23.45 -3.70 19.49
CA ILE A 244 22.98 -5.10 19.52
C ILE A 244 23.89 -5.99 20.37
N ALA A 245 25.21 -5.76 20.33
CA ALA A 245 26.14 -6.53 21.15
C ALA A 245 25.95 -6.24 22.64
N ASP A 246 25.74 -4.98 23.01
CA ASP A 246 25.50 -4.54 24.38
C ASP A 246 24.17 -5.09 24.94
N ILE A 247 23.07 -4.96 24.17
CA ILE A 247 21.77 -5.52 24.53
C ILE A 247 21.85 -7.04 24.71
N ARG A 248 22.62 -7.74 23.85
CA ARG A 248 22.80 -9.18 23.97
C ARG A 248 23.46 -9.54 25.30
N THR A 249 24.49 -8.80 25.71
CA THR A 249 25.15 -9.04 27.00
C THR A 249 24.23 -8.73 28.18
N GLU A 250 23.46 -7.65 28.12
CA GLU A 250 22.49 -7.28 29.15
C GLU A 250 21.40 -8.37 29.31
N VAL A 251 20.85 -8.85 28.19
CA VAL A 251 19.83 -9.92 28.20
C VAL A 251 20.41 -11.22 28.76
N THR A 252 21.63 -11.61 28.39
CA THR A 252 22.25 -12.81 28.95
C THR A 252 22.54 -12.68 30.45
N SER A 253 22.89 -11.49 30.92
CA SER A 253 23.10 -11.21 32.34
C SER A 253 21.79 -11.33 33.13
N LYS A 254 20.73 -10.65 32.67
CA LYS A 254 19.40 -10.73 33.29
C LYS A 254 18.81 -12.14 33.26
N LEU A 255 19.11 -12.92 32.22
CA LEU A 255 18.70 -14.32 32.15
C LEU A 255 19.42 -15.17 33.19
N ALA A 256 20.73 -14.98 33.38
CA ALA A 256 21.50 -15.69 34.40
C ALA A 256 21.03 -15.32 35.82
N GLU A 257 20.74 -14.05 36.07
CA GLU A 257 20.17 -13.56 37.33
C GLU A 257 18.80 -14.18 37.61
N ASN A 258 17.88 -14.15 36.64
CA ASN A 258 16.57 -14.79 36.77
C ASN A 258 16.67 -16.30 36.98
N GLN A 259 17.65 -16.96 36.35
CA GLN A 259 17.89 -18.38 36.54
C GLN A 259 18.38 -18.68 37.96
N ALA A 260 19.24 -17.83 38.53
CA ALA A 260 19.67 -17.92 39.92
C ALA A 260 18.50 -17.71 40.89
N MET A 261 17.67 -16.70 40.65
CA MET A 261 16.47 -16.43 41.45
C MET A 261 15.47 -17.59 41.41
N MET A 262 15.24 -18.19 40.23
CA MET A 262 14.38 -19.38 40.13
C MET A 262 14.94 -20.59 40.87
N ASN A 263 16.26 -20.78 40.87
CA ASN A 263 16.88 -21.85 41.61
C ASN A 263 16.72 -21.64 43.12
N GLN A 264 16.87 -20.40 43.60
CA GLN A 264 16.61 -20.04 45.00
C GLN A 264 15.14 -20.24 45.38
N MET A 265 14.20 -19.80 44.52
CA MET A 265 12.77 -20.01 44.77
C MET A 265 12.42 -21.51 44.83
N LYS A 266 13.06 -22.35 44.02
CA LYS A 266 12.91 -23.81 44.11
C LYS A 266 13.43 -24.38 45.41
N THR A 267 14.57 -23.90 45.92
CA THR A 267 15.09 -24.36 47.21
C THR A 267 14.17 -23.95 48.36
N ASP A 268 13.61 -22.74 48.31
CA ASP A 268 12.66 -22.26 49.32
C ASP A 268 11.36 -23.08 49.27
N LEU A 269 10.85 -23.38 48.08
CA LEU A 269 9.68 -24.27 47.93
C LEU A 269 9.94 -25.69 48.44
N MET A 270 11.13 -26.25 48.20
CA MET A 270 11.49 -27.57 48.76
C MET A 270 11.55 -27.52 50.29
N LEU A 271 12.09 -26.44 50.86
CA LEU A 271 12.16 -26.26 52.31
C LEU A 271 10.75 -26.17 52.92
N VAL A 272 9.88 -25.34 52.36
CA VAL A 272 8.47 -25.21 52.79
C VAL A 272 7.73 -26.55 52.65
N GLN A 273 7.96 -27.29 51.56
CA GLN A 273 7.38 -28.61 51.38
C GLN A 273 7.84 -29.58 52.47
N THR A 274 9.13 -29.57 52.83
CA THR A 274 9.63 -30.43 53.92
C THR A 274 9.04 -30.06 55.27
N GLU A 275 8.94 -28.76 55.58
CA GLU A 275 8.34 -28.25 56.82
C GLU A 275 6.86 -28.67 56.93
N MET A 276 6.10 -28.51 55.84
CA MET A 276 4.70 -28.95 55.80
C MET A 276 4.55 -30.47 56.00
N THR A 277 5.45 -31.28 55.41
CA THR A 277 5.42 -32.73 55.62
C THR A 277 5.78 -33.15 57.04
N THR A 278 6.63 -32.38 57.73
CA THR A 278 6.94 -32.62 59.14
C THR A 278 5.78 -32.24 60.04
N GLU A 279 5.14 -31.08 59.83
CA GLU A 279 3.97 -30.67 60.61
C GLU A 279 2.81 -31.66 60.46
N LEU A 280 2.57 -32.18 59.24
CA LEU A 280 1.55 -33.20 59.01
C LEU A 280 1.84 -34.50 59.77
N ARG A 281 3.11 -34.88 59.89
CA ARG A 281 3.53 -36.06 60.65
C ARG A 281 3.30 -35.86 62.15
N ASP A 282 3.65 -34.69 62.67
CA ASP A 282 3.43 -34.35 64.08
C ASP A 282 1.92 -34.35 64.41
N ILE A 283 1.08 -33.83 63.51
CA ILE A 283 -0.39 -33.88 63.65
C ILE A 283 -0.88 -35.33 63.65
N GLN A 284 -0.32 -36.18 62.80
CA GLN A 284 -0.68 -37.60 62.73
C GLN A 284 -0.32 -38.34 64.03
N ASP A 285 0.89 -38.12 64.57
CA ASP A 285 1.32 -38.70 65.84
C ASP A 285 0.43 -38.23 67.01
N LEU A 286 0.01 -36.95 67.02
CA LEU A 286 -0.92 -36.41 68.02
C LEU A 286 -2.31 -37.04 67.92
N MET A 287 -2.77 -37.30 66.69
CA MET A 287 -4.05 -37.98 66.43
C MET A 287 -4.02 -39.43 66.93
N ASP A 288 -2.92 -40.15 66.72
CA ASP A 288 -2.74 -41.52 67.19
C ASP A 288 -2.71 -41.57 68.73
N ILE A 289 -2.02 -40.63 69.40
CA ILE A 289 -2.03 -40.51 70.87
C ILE A 289 -3.44 -40.27 71.41
N LEU A 290 -4.21 -39.37 70.78
CA LEU A 290 -5.60 -39.10 71.18
C LEU A 290 -6.50 -40.32 70.98
N TYR A 291 -6.27 -41.10 69.91
CA TYR A 291 -7.02 -42.32 69.64
C TYR A 291 -6.77 -43.40 70.70
N ASP A 292 -5.52 -43.59 71.11
CA ASP A 292 -5.17 -44.55 72.18
C ASP A 292 -5.74 -44.12 73.54
N LEU A 293 -5.72 -42.82 73.85
CA LEU A 293 -6.34 -42.28 75.07
C LEU A 293 -7.85 -42.50 75.13
N HIS A 294 -8.54 -42.44 74.00
CA HIS A 294 -9.98 -42.67 73.92
C HIS A 294 -10.37 -44.16 74.05
N LYS A 295 -9.43 -45.09 73.89
CA LYS A 295 -9.67 -46.53 73.93
C LYS A 295 -9.59 -47.13 75.34
N VAL A 296 -8.97 -46.42 76.28
CA VAL A 296 -8.83 -46.80 77.70
C VAL A 296 -10.07 -46.38 78.49
#